data_AF-A0A0F9KSZ6-F1
#
_entry.id   AF-A0A0F9KSZ6-F1
#
_cell.length_a   1.000
_cell.length_b   1.000
_cell.length_c   1.000
_cell.angle_alpha   90.00
_cell.angle_beta   90.00
_cell.angle_gamma   90.00
#
_symmetry.space_group_name_H-M   'P 1'
#
loop_
_entity.id
_entity.type
_entity.pdbx_description
1 polymer ?
#
loop_
_entity_poly.entity_id
_entity_poly.type
_entity_poly.pdbx_seq_one_letter_code
_entity_poly.pdbx_strand_id
1 'polypeptide(L)'
;MHYQTADAQLQGRNRESRKLANNTYLRRRGEDIAVQLHATDVVTYHPDGSTTLNSGGWRTVTTKDRMNAYGPVQVWQDRGVWYIGKGWQNKGTVYADGITVLANGSITGQGTATPTADRRIKAQVSKYAKLCSESLPLDEPGAGDCWYCSMYAQGERTLGDMTHSNHFDSHMAEGYVVPSLVYNALKEAGAGQAYYWGVFGVESHPNMVNQVRPTVRRMVYRYILKRYGFAV
;
A
#
# COMPACT_ATOMS: atom_id res chain seq x y z
N MET A 1 -12.56 -8.09 -17.91
CA MET A 1 -12.38 -7.38 -19.21
C MET A 1 -10.99 -7.72 -19.76
N HIS A 2 -10.74 -7.57 -21.06
CA HIS A 2 -9.45 -7.88 -21.71
C HIS A 2 -8.95 -6.72 -22.58
N TYR A 3 -7.65 -6.77 -22.95
CA TYR A 3 -6.93 -5.68 -23.64
C TYR A 3 -7.69 -5.09 -24.83
N GLN A 4 -8.13 -5.91 -25.79
CA GLN A 4 -8.85 -5.44 -27.00
C GLN A 4 -10.13 -4.65 -26.67
N THR A 5 -10.89 -5.09 -25.65
CA THR A 5 -12.10 -4.40 -25.19
C THR A 5 -11.78 -3.08 -24.48
N ALA A 6 -10.63 -2.98 -23.84
CA ALA A 6 -10.16 -1.76 -23.20
C ALA A 6 -9.63 -0.76 -24.25
N ASP A 7 -8.87 -1.22 -25.24
CA ASP A 7 -8.35 -0.39 -26.33
C ASP A 7 -9.46 0.20 -27.19
N ALA A 8 -10.49 -0.59 -27.52
CA ALA A 8 -11.69 -0.11 -28.21
C ALA A 8 -12.45 0.99 -27.44
N GLN A 9 -12.28 1.10 -26.11
CA GLN A 9 -12.86 2.18 -25.31
C GLN A 9 -12.00 3.45 -25.26
N LEU A 10 -10.71 3.36 -25.59
CA LEU A 10 -9.74 4.45 -25.62
C LEU A 10 -9.43 4.89 -27.06
N GLN A 11 -10.48 5.31 -27.77
CA GLN A 11 -10.41 5.78 -29.16
C GLN A 11 -10.90 7.22 -29.30
N GLY A 12 -10.52 7.88 -30.40
CA GLY A 12 -10.95 9.24 -30.73
C GLY A 12 -10.65 10.26 -29.63
N ARG A 13 -11.69 10.98 -29.16
CA ARG A 13 -11.56 12.02 -28.10
C ARG A 13 -11.11 11.46 -26.75
N ASN A 14 -11.26 10.16 -26.50
CA ASN A 14 -10.92 9.51 -25.23
C ASN A 14 -9.63 8.67 -25.31
N ARG A 15 -8.76 8.91 -26.30
CA ARG A 15 -7.58 8.06 -26.59
C ARG A 15 -6.60 7.86 -25.42
N GLU A 16 -6.52 8.83 -24.50
CA GLU A 16 -5.63 8.82 -23.33
C GLU A 16 -6.32 8.26 -22.07
N SER A 17 -7.61 8.56 -21.90
CA SER A 17 -8.33 8.36 -20.64
C SER A 17 -9.84 8.37 -20.82
N ARG A 18 -10.55 7.51 -20.08
CA ARG A 18 -12.01 7.43 -20.00
C ARG A 18 -12.44 7.15 -18.57
N LYS A 19 -13.38 7.92 -18.03
CA LYS A 19 -13.97 7.62 -16.70
C LYS A 19 -14.83 6.35 -16.78
N LEU A 20 -14.61 5.41 -15.86
CA LEU A 20 -15.38 4.16 -15.75
C LEU A 20 -16.36 4.17 -14.57
N ALA A 21 -15.94 4.70 -13.42
CA ALA A 21 -16.75 4.77 -12.21
C ALA A 21 -16.29 5.93 -11.30
N ASN A 22 -16.82 6.02 -10.07
CA ASN A 22 -16.32 6.98 -9.09
C ASN A 22 -14.84 6.72 -8.79
N ASN A 23 -14.01 7.77 -8.85
CA ASN A 23 -12.55 7.75 -8.73
C ASN A 23 -11.84 6.69 -9.60
N THR A 24 -12.49 6.20 -10.66
CA THR A 24 -12.00 5.07 -11.48
C THR A 24 -11.96 5.46 -12.95
N TYR A 25 -10.79 5.31 -13.57
CA TYR A 25 -10.51 5.72 -14.94
C TYR A 25 -9.78 4.61 -15.70
N LEU A 26 -10.20 4.32 -16.92
CA LEU A 26 -9.39 3.60 -17.89
C LEU A 26 -8.35 4.58 -18.44
N ARG A 27 -7.06 4.23 -18.49
CA ARG A 27 -5.99 5.07 -19.02
C ARG A 27 -4.98 4.26 -19.81
N ARG A 28 -4.37 4.90 -20.82
CA ARG A 28 -3.23 4.33 -21.55
C ARG A 28 -1.93 4.45 -20.74
N ARG A 29 -1.02 3.48 -20.92
CA ARG A 29 0.28 3.33 -20.22
C ARG A 29 1.35 2.85 -21.20
N GLY A 30 1.62 3.67 -22.22
CA GLY A 30 2.42 3.21 -23.37
C GLY A 30 1.62 2.15 -24.13
N GLU A 31 2.15 0.95 -24.22
CA GLU A 31 1.48 -0.21 -24.83
C GLU A 31 0.42 -0.84 -23.92
N ASP A 32 0.52 -0.66 -22.59
CA ASP A 32 -0.44 -1.19 -21.64
C ASP A 32 -1.70 -0.31 -21.50
N ILE A 33 -2.78 -0.90 -21.00
CA ILE A 33 -3.99 -0.17 -20.61
C ILE A 33 -4.38 -0.51 -19.18
N ALA A 34 -4.48 0.51 -18.34
CA ALA A 34 -4.75 0.37 -16.91
C ALA A 34 -6.15 0.87 -16.52
N VAL A 35 -6.84 0.13 -15.64
CA VAL A 35 -7.91 0.65 -14.79
C VAL A 35 -7.27 1.26 -13.55
N GLN A 36 -7.24 2.58 -13.48
CA GLN A 36 -6.75 3.35 -12.36
C GLN A 36 -7.87 3.65 -11.36
N LEU A 37 -7.68 3.27 -10.10
CA LEU A 37 -8.48 3.72 -8.94
C LEU A 37 -7.64 4.72 -8.14
N HIS A 38 -8.12 5.96 -8.00
CA HIS A 38 -7.35 7.08 -7.46
C HIS A 38 -6.00 7.27 -8.19
N ALA A 39 -4.88 6.93 -7.55
CA ALA A 39 -3.53 6.99 -8.12
C ALA A 39 -2.91 5.59 -8.37
N THR A 40 -3.68 4.52 -8.16
CA THR A 40 -3.23 3.13 -8.28
C THR A 40 -3.84 2.48 -9.50
N ASP A 41 -2.99 1.92 -10.34
CA ASP A 41 -3.41 1.11 -11.50
C ASP A 41 -3.77 -0.30 -11.00
N VAL A 42 -5.06 -0.53 -10.74
CA VAL A 42 -5.57 -1.73 -10.02
C VAL A 42 -5.73 -2.96 -10.88
N VAL A 43 -5.90 -2.76 -12.19
CA VAL A 43 -5.92 -3.81 -13.22
C VAL A 43 -5.16 -3.26 -14.42
N THR A 44 -4.09 -3.92 -14.85
CA THR A 44 -3.33 -3.55 -16.06
C THR A 44 -3.46 -4.67 -17.08
N TYR A 45 -4.03 -4.34 -18.25
CA TYR A 45 -4.11 -5.25 -19.40
C TYR A 45 -2.88 -5.06 -20.28
N HIS A 46 -2.25 -6.17 -20.62
CA HIS A 46 -1.06 -6.21 -21.46
C HIS A 46 -1.42 -6.64 -22.90
N PRO A 47 -0.68 -6.20 -23.92
CA PRO A 47 -0.92 -6.59 -25.33
C PRO A 47 -0.87 -8.10 -25.59
N ASP A 48 -0.09 -8.85 -24.80
CA ASP A 48 0.03 -10.31 -24.87
C ASP A 48 -1.21 -11.08 -24.35
N GLY A 49 -2.22 -10.34 -23.84
CA GLY A 49 -3.44 -10.89 -23.28
C GLY A 49 -3.35 -11.25 -21.80
N SER A 50 -2.19 -11.07 -21.15
CA SER A 50 -2.06 -11.19 -19.71
C SER A 50 -2.68 -9.98 -18.98
N THR A 51 -2.88 -10.10 -17.67
CA THR A 51 -3.44 -9.02 -16.84
C THR A 51 -2.86 -9.05 -15.44
N THR A 52 -2.28 -7.93 -15.02
CA THR A 52 -1.69 -7.75 -13.68
C THR A 52 -2.68 -7.06 -12.74
N LEU A 53 -2.77 -7.56 -11.50
CA LEU A 53 -3.64 -7.01 -10.45
C LEU A 53 -2.79 -6.42 -9.32
N ASN A 54 -2.96 -5.13 -9.01
CA ASN A 54 -2.14 -4.44 -8.01
C ASN A 54 -3.02 -3.60 -7.07
N SER A 55 -3.04 -3.90 -5.76
CA SER A 55 -3.81 -3.09 -4.82
C SER A 55 -3.10 -1.76 -4.49
N GLY A 56 -1.83 -1.61 -4.86
CA GLY A 56 -1.01 -0.43 -4.56
C GLY A 56 -0.78 -0.25 -3.06
N GLY A 57 -0.77 -1.35 -2.31
CA GLY A 57 -0.88 -1.35 -0.86
C GLY A 57 -2.30 -1.20 -0.31
N TRP A 58 -3.36 -1.04 -1.12
CA TRP A 58 -4.71 -0.76 -0.64
C TRP A 58 -5.69 -1.94 -0.78
N ARG A 59 -5.60 -2.96 0.09
CA ARG A 59 -6.53 -4.13 0.12
C ARG A 59 -7.89 -3.79 0.75
N THR A 60 -8.57 -2.80 0.18
CA THR A 60 -9.88 -2.31 0.62
C THR A 60 -11.04 -3.00 -0.10
N VAL A 61 -12.27 -2.86 0.43
CA VAL A 61 -13.49 -3.35 -0.24
C VAL A 61 -13.63 -2.73 -1.64
N THR A 62 -13.39 -1.42 -1.79
CA THR A 62 -13.47 -0.72 -3.09
C THR A 62 -12.43 -1.22 -4.08
N THR A 63 -11.19 -1.46 -3.64
CA THR A 63 -10.14 -2.01 -4.51
C THR A 63 -10.53 -3.41 -4.99
N LYS A 64 -11.05 -4.26 -4.10
CA LYS A 64 -11.54 -5.61 -4.41
C LYS A 64 -12.70 -5.56 -5.41
N ASP A 65 -13.63 -4.65 -5.20
CA ASP A 65 -14.79 -4.41 -6.08
C ASP A 65 -14.35 -4.00 -7.49
N ARG A 66 -13.36 -3.08 -7.62
CA ARG A 66 -12.79 -2.71 -8.93
C ARG A 66 -12.03 -3.83 -9.62
N MET A 67 -11.25 -4.62 -8.87
CA MET A 67 -10.58 -5.80 -9.41
C MET A 67 -11.59 -6.85 -9.90
N ASN A 68 -12.68 -7.09 -9.16
CA ASN A 68 -13.75 -8.00 -9.59
C ASN A 68 -14.54 -7.49 -10.80
N ALA A 69 -14.84 -6.19 -10.85
CA ALA A 69 -15.62 -5.59 -11.94
C ALA A 69 -14.86 -5.56 -13.27
N TYR A 70 -13.54 -5.41 -13.25
CA TYR A 70 -12.75 -5.17 -14.46
C TYR A 70 -11.67 -6.24 -14.76
N GLY A 71 -11.24 -7.01 -13.76
CA GLY A 71 -10.25 -8.08 -13.92
C GLY A 71 -10.77 -9.32 -14.68
N PRO A 72 -9.91 -10.34 -14.86
CA PRO A 72 -10.26 -11.61 -15.49
C PRO A 72 -10.61 -12.74 -14.50
N VAL A 73 -10.38 -12.52 -13.20
CA VAL A 73 -10.56 -13.51 -12.11
C VAL A 73 -11.26 -12.88 -10.92
N GLN A 74 -11.93 -13.71 -10.12
CA GLN A 74 -12.56 -13.24 -8.89
C GLN A 74 -11.50 -13.05 -7.81
N VAL A 75 -11.57 -11.93 -7.09
CA VAL A 75 -10.80 -11.63 -5.87
C VAL A 75 -11.74 -11.68 -4.67
N TRP A 76 -11.49 -12.59 -3.73
CA TRP A 76 -12.23 -12.68 -2.47
C TRP A 76 -11.31 -12.56 -1.26
N GLN A 77 -11.88 -12.60 -0.07
CA GLN A 77 -11.17 -12.48 1.19
C GLN A 77 -11.74 -13.47 2.19
N ASP A 78 -10.86 -14.23 2.85
CA ASP A 78 -11.19 -15.00 4.05
C ASP A 78 -10.19 -14.67 5.17
N ARG A 79 -10.70 -14.51 6.39
CA ARG A 79 -9.92 -14.24 7.63
C ARG A 79 -8.87 -13.12 7.56
N GLY A 80 -9.03 -12.18 6.61
CA GLY A 80 -8.12 -11.05 6.38
C GLY A 80 -7.12 -11.24 5.24
N VAL A 81 -7.00 -12.45 4.68
CA VAL A 81 -6.17 -12.79 3.52
C VAL A 81 -7.00 -12.69 2.24
N TRP A 82 -6.40 -12.20 1.16
CA TRP A 82 -7.03 -12.12 -0.16
C TRP A 82 -6.60 -13.31 -1.02
N TYR A 83 -7.53 -13.79 -1.84
CA TYR A 83 -7.35 -14.94 -2.72
C TYR A 83 -7.91 -14.61 -4.10
N ILE A 84 -7.34 -15.22 -5.15
CA ILE A 84 -7.81 -15.11 -6.52
C ILE A 84 -8.07 -16.48 -7.15
N GLY A 85 -8.97 -16.52 -8.13
CA GLY A 85 -9.33 -17.76 -8.84
C GLY A 85 -10.74 -17.72 -9.42
N LYS A 86 -11.22 -18.91 -9.84
CA LYS A 86 -12.54 -19.11 -10.46
C LYS A 86 -13.60 -19.55 -9.42
N GLY A 87 -13.69 -18.83 -8.29
CA GLY A 87 -14.71 -19.01 -7.26
C GLY A 87 -14.24 -19.73 -5.98
N TRP A 88 -15.06 -19.59 -4.93
CA TRP A 88 -14.80 -20.02 -3.54
C TRP A 88 -14.59 -21.54 -3.32
N GLN A 89 -14.97 -22.38 -4.28
CA GLN A 89 -14.87 -23.84 -4.16
C GLN A 89 -13.43 -24.36 -4.36
N ASN A 90 -12.60 -23.62 -5.10
CA ASN A 90 -11.16 -23.85 -5.12
C ASN A 90 -10.50 -23.06 -4.00
N LYS A 91 -9.46 -23.63 -3.35
CA LYS A 91 -8.74 -22.99 -2.22
C LYS A 91 -8.12 -21.62 -2.53
N GLY A 92 -8.09 -21.23 -3.80
CA GLY A 92 -7.62 -19.94 -4.29
C GLY A 92 -6.11 -19.81 -4.28
N THR A 93 -5.59 -19.03 -5.22
CA THR A 93 -4.21 -18.58 -5.19
C THR A 93 -4.11 -17.35 -4.28
N VAL A 94 -3.16 -17.33 -3.36
CA VAL A 94 -2.99 -16.20 -2.43
C VAL A 94 -2.60 -14.95 -3.19
N TYR A 95 -3.34 -13.86 -2.96
CA TYR A 95 -3.12 -12.58 -3.61
C TYR A 95 -1.87 -11.86 -3.07
N ALA A 96 -1.03 -11.41 -3.99
CA ALA A 96 0.03 -10.41 -3.75
C ALA A 96 -0.13 -9.24 -4.73
N ASP A 97 0.44 -8.08 -4.42
CA ASP A 97 0.46 -6.95 -5.35
C ASP A 97 1.38 -7.26 -6.51
N GLY A 98 0.91 -7.04 -7.75
CA GLY A 98 1.65 -7.43 -8.96
C GLY A 98 1.44 -8.88 -9.40
N ILE A 99 0.45 -9.59 -8.83
CA ILE A 99 0.06 -10.93 -9.30
C ILE A 99 -0.51 -10.85 -10.72
N THR A 100 -0.06 -11.74 -11.60
CA THR A 100 -0.40 -11.70 -13.03
C THR A 100 -1.18 -12.96 -13.43
N VAL A 101 -2.28 -12.76 -14.13
CA VAL A 101 -3.04 -13.81 -14.81
C VAL A 101 -2.59 -13.82 -16.27
N LEU A 102 -1.98 -14.92 -16.71
CA LEU A 102 -1.51 -15.07 -18.09
C LEU A 102 -2.68 -15.34 -19.04
N ALA A 103 -2.48 -15.14 -20.35
CA ALA A 103 -3.53 -15.33 -21.36
C ALA A 103 -4.15 -16.74 -21.39
N ASN A 104 -3.39 -17.76 -20.97
CA ASN A 104 -3.87 -19.15 -20.83
C ASN A 104 -4.66 -19.40 -19.51
N GLY A 105 -4.86 -18.38 -18.68
CA GLY A 105 -5.56 -18.45 -17.39
C GLY A 105 -4.74 -18.99 -16.22
N SER A 106 -3.45 -19.29 -16.41
CA SER A 106 -2.53 -19.59 -15.30
C SER A 106 -2.12 -18.33 -14.54
N ILE A 107 -1.65 -18.50 -13.30
CA ILE A 107 -1.41 -17.40 -12.35
C ILE A 107 0.06 -17.45 -11.91
N THR A 108 0.73 -16.29 -11.92
CA THR A 108 2.11 -16.09 -11.48
C THR A 108 2.20 -14.90 -10.51
N GLY A 109 3.26 -14.82 -9.70
CA GLY A 109 3.39 -13.78 -8.66
C GLY A 109 2.51 -14.01 -7.42
N GLN A 110 2.22 -15.26 -7.10
CA GLN A 110 1.40 -15.63 -5.93
C GLN A 110 2.11 -15.35 -4.60
N GLY A 111 1.35 -14.88 -3.60
CA GLY A 111 1.86 -14.67 -2.25
C GLY A 111 1.90 -15.98 -1.42
N THR A 112 2.46 -15.88 -0.21
CA THR A 112 2.30 -16.88 0.85
C THR A 112 1.30 -16.35 1.88
N ALA A 113 0.30 -17.17 2.25
CA ALA A 113 -0.69 -16.77 3.26
C ALA A 113 -0.36 -17.39 4.61
N THR A 114 -0.19 -16.54 5.63
CA THR A 114 -0.03 -16.98 7.03
C THR A 114 -1.04 -16.28 7.95
N PRO A 115 -2.36 -16.51 7.80
CA PRO A 115 -3.41 -15.67 8.42
C PRO A 115 -3.22 -15.36 9.92
N THR A 116 -2.65 -16.30 10.68
CA THR A 116 -2.32 -16.15 12.10
C THR A 116 -1.11 -15.22 12.34
N ALA A 117 -0.03 -15.38 11.57
CA ALA A 117 1.14 -14.49 11.64
C ALA A 117 0.77 -13.09 11.13
N ASP A 118 0.03 -13.00 10.03
CA ASP A 118 -0.50 -11.75 9.47
C ASP A 118 -1.31 -10.95 10.51
N ARG A 119 -2.18 -11.64 11.25
CA ARG A 119 -2.96 -11.03 12.35
C ARG A 119 -2.07 -10.57 13.50
N ARG A 120 -1.04 -11.36 13.86
CA ARG A 120 -0.07 -11.03 14.91
C ARG A 120 0.73 -9.78 14.54
N ILE A 121 1.29 -9.72 13.34
CA ILE A 121 2.05 -8.56 12.84
C ILE A 121 1.15 -7.32 12.79
N LYS A 122 -0.06 -7.42 12.22
CA LYS A 122 -1.03 -6.29 12.21
C LYS A 122 -1.39 -5.80 13.62
N ALA A 123 -1.50 -6.70 14.61
CA ALA A 123 -1.72 -6.30 16.01
C ALA A 123 -0.49 -5.59 16.62
N GLN A 124 0.73 -6.11 16.39
CA GLN A 124 1.97 -5.47 16.84
C GLN A 124 2.16 -4.08 16.22
N VAL A 125 1.99 -3.97 14.89
CA VAL A 125 2.10 -2.67 14.18
C VAL A 125 1.00 -1.71 14.61
N SER A 126 -0.22 -2.17 14.90
CA SER A 126 -1.30 -1.31 15.45
C SER A 126 -1.00 -0.78 16.85
N LYS A 127 -0.36 -1.60 17.71
CA LYS A 127 0.11 -1.20 19.04
C LYS A 127 1.25 -0.19 18.93
N TYR A 128 2.23 -0.44 18.08
CA TYR A 128 3.38 0.44 17.90
C TYR A 128 3.00 1.77 17.23
N ALA A 129 2.17 1.75 16.19
CA ALA A 129 1.65 2.98 15.58
C ALA A 129 0.79 3.81 16.57
N LYS A 130 0.08 3.15 17.50
CA LYS A 130 -0.57 3.83 18.63
C LYS A 130 0.47 4.49 19.54
N LEU A 131 1.52 3.77 19.94
CA LEU A 131 2.61 4.31 20.74
C LEU A 131 3.26 5.54 20.09
N CYS A 132 3.68 5.48 18.82
CA CYS A 132 4.20 6.63 18.08
C CYS A 132 3.25 7.85 18.13
N SER A 133 1.93 7.61 18.03
CA SER A 133 0.92 8.69 18.09
C SER A 133 0.64 9.20 19.51
N GLU A 134 0.94 8.41 20.55
CA GLU A 134 0.79 8.79 21.96
C GLU A 134 2.04 9.52 22.47
N SER A 135 3.23 9.19 21.94
CA SER A 135 4.50 9.87 22.21
C SER A 135 4.62 11.28 21.61
N LEU A 136 3.67 11.78 20.82
CA LEU A 136 3.76 13.13 20.24
C LEU A 136 3.67 14.25 21.31
N PRO A 137 4.42 15.36 21.17
CA PRO A 137 5.39 15.64 20.10
C PRO A 137 6.70 14.85 20.26
N LEU A 138 7.39 14.63 19.15
CA LEU A 138 8.69 13.95 19.07
C LEU A 138 9.80 14.98 18.81
N ASP A 139 11.01 14.63 19.21
CA ASP A 139 12.22 15.34 18.76
C ASP A 139 12.38 15.24 17.23
N GLU A 140 13.08 16.20 16.62
CA GLU A 140 13.39 16.16 15.19
C GLU A 140 14.26 14.94 14.84
N PRO A 141 14.09 14.34 13.64
CA PRO A 141 14.94 13.24 13.17
C PRO A 141 16.43 13.55 13.26
N GLY A 142 17.20 12.69 13.92
CA GLY A 142 18.58 13.01 14.31
C GLY A 142 19.51 11.81 14.42
N ALA A 143 20.77 12.06 14.81
CA ALA A 143 21.84 11.06 14.86
C ALA A 143 21.61 9.90 15.86
N GLY A 144 20.67 10.06 16.80
CA GLY A 144 20.24 9.00 17.72
C GLY A 144 19.26 8.00 17.11
N ASP A 145 18.71 8.27 15.91
CA ASP A 145 17.73 7.40 15.26
C ASP A 145 18.34 6.11 14.70
N CYS A 146 17.52 5.06 14.66
CA CYS A 146 17.89 3.80 14.01
C CYS A 146 18.38 4.03 12.57
N TRP A 147 19.60 3.58 12.28
CA TRP A 147 20.26 3.78 10.98
C TRP A 147 19.45 3.24 9.80
N TYR A 148 18.68 2.17 9.97
CA TYR A 148 17.80 1.65 8.91
C TYR A 148 16.61 2.57 8.59
N CYS A 149 16.19 3.40 9.54
CA CYS A 149 15.16 4.44 9.34
C CYS A 149 15.76 5.77 8.87
N SER A 150 16.91 6.17 9.39
CA SER A 150 17.50 7.50 9.15
C SER A 150 18.41 7.58 7.92
N MET A 151 19.15 6.50 7.60
CA MET A 151 20.06 6.50 6.47
C MET A 151 19.30 6.29 5.15
N TYR A 152 19.58 7.16 4.19
CA TYR A 152 19.14 7.03 2.81
C TYR A 152 20.23 6.38 1.96
N ALA A 153 19.82 5.40 1.15
CA ALA A 153 20.63 4.86 0.07
C ALA A 153 20.26 5.52 -1.26
N GLN A 154 20.95 5.17 -2.34
CA GLN A 154 20.84 5.85 -3.63
C GLN A 154 19.40 5.78 -4.18
N GLY A 155 18.75 6.93 -4.40
CA GLY A 155 17.39 7.02 -4.95
C GLY A 155 16.26 7.22 -3.92
N GLU A 156 16.46 8.05 -2.90
CA GLU A 156 15.45 8.47 -1.90
C GLU A 156 14.79 7.36 -1.06
N ARG A 157 15.33 6.14 -1.08
CA ARG A 157 14.87 5.04 -0.21
C ARG A 157 15.74 4.92 1.01
N THR A 158 15.14 4.55 2.14
CA THR A 158 15.91 4.25 3.35
C THR A 158 16.72 2.97 3.19
N LEU A 159 17.77 2.81 3.99
CA LEU A 159 18.54 1.58 4.05
C LEU A 159 17.64 0.40 4.45
N GLY A 160 16.67 0.60 5.35
CA GLY A 160 15.65 -0.39 5.69
C GLY A 160 14.81 -0.84 4.49
N ASP A 161 14.36 0.12 3.67
CA ASP A 161 13.54 -0.14 2.48
C ASP A 161 14.29 -0.88 1.36
N MET A 162 15.61 -0.72 1.28
CA MET A 162 16.44 -1.42 0.30
C MET A 162 16.96 -2.79 0.76
N THR A 163 17.18 -2.97 2.06
CA THR A 163 17.76 -4.22 2.61
C THR A 163 16.73 -5.26 3.02
N HIS A 164 15.43 -4.92 3.02
CA HIS A 164 14.38 -5.73 3.62
C HIS A 164 14.69 -6.14 5.08
N SER A 165 15.43 -5.29 5.81
CA SER A 165 15.79 -5.56 7.19
C SER A 165 14.59 -5.36 8.10
N ASN A 166 14.24 -6.39 8.88
CA ASN A 166 13.15 -6.38 9.86
C ASN A 166 13.47 -5.56 11.14
N HIS A 167 14.17 -4.43 11.01
CA HIS A 167 14.47 -3.53 12.13
C HIS A 167 13.20 -3.01 12.85
N PHE A 168 12.04 -3.01 12.18
CA PHE A 168 10.76 -2.74 12.82
C PHE A 168 10.41 -3.73 13.94
N ASP A 169 10.84 -4.99 13.86
CA ASP A 169 10.59 -5.98 14.92
C ASP A 169 11.26 -5.58 16.24
N SER A 170 12.46 -5.01 16.20
CA SER A 170 13.13 -4.53 17.43
C SER A 170 12.45 -3.30 17.99
N HIS A 171 12.09 -2.30 17.17
CA HIS A 171 11.33 -1.13 17.62
C HIS A 171 9.99 -1.49 18.28
N MET A 172 9.28 -2.47 17.70
CA MET A 172 8.02 -2.97 18.25
C MET A 172 8.20 -3.79 19.54
N ALA A 173 9.34 -4.46 19.72
CA ALA A 173 9.66 -5.22 20.92
C ALA A 173 10.14 -4.32 22.07
N GLU A 174 11.01 -3.37 21.77
CA GLU A 174 11.62 -2.42 22.72
C GLU A 174 10.66 -1.28 23.09
N GLY A 175 9.68 -0.97 22.24
CA GLY A 175 8.83 0.23 22.39
C GLY A 175 9.57 1.52 22.03
N TYR A 176 10.73 1.43 21.37
CA TYR A 176 11.52 2.57 20.95
C TYR A 176 10.86 3.27 19.75
N VAL A 177 10.28 4.46 20.00
CA VAL A 177 9.71 5.31 18.95
C VAL A 177 10.83 6.07 18.24
N VAL A 178 10.94 5.87 16.92
CA VAL A 178 11.98 6.49 16.09
C VAL A 178 11.43 7.69 15.31
N PRO A 179 11.82 8.94 15.62
CA PRO A 179 11.50 10.14 14.83
C PRO A 179 11.63 9.98 13.31
N SER A 180 12.78 9.50 12.80
CA SER A 180 12.99 9.24 11.37
C SER A 180 11.91 8.33 10.74
N LEU A 181 11.46 7.29 11.46
CA LEU A 181 10.40 6.40 10.97
C LEU A 181 9.09 7.18 10.77
N VAL A 182 8.72 7.99 11.77
CA VAL A 182 7.50 8.81 11.72
C VAL A 182 7.59 9.87 10.62
N TYR A 183 8.76 10.50 10.45
CA TYR A 183 9.03 11.43 9.37
C TYR A 183 8.86 10.77 7.99
N ASN A 184 9.45 9.60 7.79
CA ASN A 184 9.32 8.86 6.52
C ASN A 184 7.87 8.40 6.25
N ALA A 185 7.12 8.07 7.31
CA ALA A 185 5.69 7.76 7.20
C ALA A 185 4.85 8.97 6.78
N LEU A 186 5.17 10.17 7.27
CA LEU A 186 4.57 11.43 6.82
C LEU A 186 4.94 11.75 5.36
N LYS A 187 6.23 11.61 5.00
CA LYS A 187 6.76 11.86 3.65
C LYS A 187 6.09 10.96 2.62
N GLU A 188 6.07 9.65 2.86
CA GLU A 188 5.45 8.68 1.95
C GLU A 188 3.93 8.86 1.83
N ALA A 189 3.27 9.31 2.90
CA ALA A 189 1.84 9.61 2.87
C ALA A 189 1.50 10.96 2.19
N GLY A 190 2.50 11.74 1.77
CA GLY A 190 2.28 13.08 1.18
C GLY A 190 1.69 14.08 2.17
N ALA A 191 2.03 13.97 3.46
CA ALA A 191 1.51 14.86 4.49
C ALA A 191 1.95 16.32 4.26
N GLY A 192 1.04 17.28 4.47
CA GLY A 192 1.36 18.70 4.38
C GLY A 192 2.12 19.24 5.61
N GLN A 193 2.74 20.42 5.47
CA GLN A 193 3.64 21.01 6.47
C GLN A 193 3.08 21.04 7.90
N ALA A 194 1.79 21.31 8.07
CA ALA A 194 1.12 21.34 9.38
C ALA A 194 1.22 20.01 10.16
N TYR A 195 1.34 18.87 9.47
CA TYR A 195 1.58 17.58 10.14
C TYR A 195 2.99 17.49 10.72
N TYR A 196 4.01 17.99 10.02
CA TYR A 196 5.38 18.02 10.54
C TYR A 196 5.48 18.95 11.74
N TRP A 197 4.84 20.13 11.71
CA TRP A 197 4.76 21.01 12.88
C TRP A 197 4.00 20.39 14.05
N GLY A 198 2.92 19.64 13.79
CA GLY A 198 2.16 18.92 14.82
C GLY A 198 2.87 17.69 15.41
N VAL A 199 3.93 17.20 14.77
CA VAL A 199 4.71 16.02 15.20
C VAL A 199 6.06 16.42 15.80
N PHE A 200 6.78 17.37 15.19
CA PHE A 200 8.16 17.73 15.52
C PHE A 200 8.36 19.19 15.95
N GLY A 201 7.30 20.01 15.95
CA GLY A 201 7.41 21.44 16.19
C GLY A 201 7.77 21.79 17.64
N VAL A 202 8.83 22.58 17.81
CA VAL A 202 9.38 23.08 19.10
C VAL A 202 8.32 23.79 19.96
N GLU A 203 7.31 24.40 19.33
CA GLU A 203 6.16 25.06 19.98
C GLU A 203 4.82 24.43 19.57
N SER A 204 4.76 23.11 19.44
CA SER A 204 3.52 22.41 19.03
C SER A 204 2.40 22.58 20.07
N HIS A 205 1.51 23.56 19.82
CA HIS A 205 0.37 23.84 20.68
C HIS A 205 -0.45 22.54 20.91
N PRO A 206 -0.84 22.17 22.15
CA PRO A 206 -1.45 20.86 22.44
C PRO A 206 -2.67 20.49 21.58
N ASN A 207 -3.43 21.49 21.14
CA ASN A 207 -4.56 21.32 20.21
C ASN A 207 -4.11 20.79 18.83
N MET A 208 -3.00 21.28 18.28
CA MET A 208 -2.45 20.82 17.00
C MET A 208 -1.95 19.37 17.12
N VAL A 209 -1.21 19.06 18.19
CA VAL A 209 -0.75 17.69 18.46
C VAL A 209 -1.94 16.73 18.47
N ASN A 210 -2.97 17.03 19.28
CA ASN A 210 -4.17 16.19 19.41
C ASN A 210 -4.95 16.03 18.10
N GLN A 211 -4.97 17.04 17.23
CA GLN A 211 -5.57 16.94 15.89
C GLN A 211 -4.79 16.00 14.96
N VAL A 212 -3.45 15.96 15.04
CA VAL A 212 -2.64 15.10 14.15
C VAL A 212 -2.51 13.66 14.64
N ARG A 213 -2.59 13.36 15.95
CA ARG A 213 -2.43 11.99 16.51
C ARG A 213 -3.17 10.89 15.71
N PRO A 214 -4.47 11.02 15.36
CA PRO A 214 -5.20 9.95 14.66
C PRO A 214 -4.69 9.69 13.24
N THR A 215 -4.22 10.74 12.56
CA THR A 215 -3.67 10.67 11.21
C THR A 215 -2.26 10.11 11.22
N VAL A 216 -1.41 10.56 12.15
CA VAL A 216 -0.04 10.03 12.35
C VAL A 216 -0.09 8.53 12.65
N ARG A 217 -0.98 8.10 13.57
CA ARG A 217 -1.22 6.68 13.85
C ARG A 217 -1.55 5.89 12.57
N ARG A 218 -2.40 6.44 11.71
CA ARG A 218 -2.78 5.80 10.44
C ARG A 218 -1.61 5.75 9.46
N MET A 219 -0.82 6.82 9.35
CA MET A 219 0.34 6.89 8.45
C MET A 219 1.44 5.91 8.86
N VAL A 220 1.83 5.88 10.14
CA VAL A 220 2.82 4.93 10.68
C VAL A 220 2.36 3.48 10.52
N TYR A 221 1.10 3.18 10.84
CA TYR A 221 0.53 1.83 10.67
C TYR A 221 0.63 1.34 9.21
N ARG A 222 0.34 2.22 8.24
CA ARG A 222 0.40 1.89 6.82
C ARG A 222 1.84 1.79 6.30
N TYR A 223 2.72 2.71 6.72
CA TYR A 223 4.14 2.72 6.38
C TYR A 223 4.80 1.39 6.73
N ILE A 224 4.68 0.92 7.98
CA ILE A 224 5.35 -0.29 8.46
C ILE A 224 4.78 -1.54 7.78
N LEU A 225 3.44 -1.68 7.74
CA LEU A 225 2.81 -2.85 7.13
C LEU A 225 3.17 -3.03 5.65
N LYS A 226 3.39 -1.96 4.90
CA LYS A 226 3.86 -2.03 3.52
C LYS A 226 5.24 -2.69 3.39
N ARG A 227 6.16 -2.46 4.33
CA ARG A 227 7.48 -3.16 4.35
C ARG A 227 7.36 -4.64 4.67
N TYR A 228 6.38 -5.03 5.48
CA TYR A 228 5.99 -6.43 5.70
C TYR A 228 5.23 -7.07 4.52
N GLY A 229 5.12 -6.41 3.36
CA GLY A 229 4.39 -6.92 2.19
C GLY A 229 2.87 -6.90 2.33
N PHE A 230 2.33 -6.22 3.35
CA PHE A 230 0.89 -6.04 3.53
C PHE A 230 0.33 -4.84 2.75
N ALA A 231 -1.00 -4.85 2.74
CA ALA A 231 -1.92 -3.82 2.33
C ALA A 231 -3.09 -3.82 3.34
N VAL A 232 -3.54 -2.77 4.06
CA VAL A 232 -3.28 -1.31 4.16
C VAL A 232 -3.92 -0.36 3.15
#